data_AF-A0A956CCQ9-F1
#
_entry.id   AF-A0A956CCQ9-F1
#
_cell.length_a   1.000
_cell.length_b   1.000
_cell.length_c   1.000
_cell.angle_alpha   90.00
_cell.angle_beta   90.00
_cell.angle_gamma   90.00
#
_symmetry.space_group_name_H-M   'P 1'
#
loop_
_entity.id
_entity.type
_entity.pdbx_description
1 polymer ?
#
loop_
_entity_poly.entity_id
_entity_poly.type
_entity_poly.pdbx_seq_one_letter_code
_entity_poly.pdbx_strand_id
1 'polypeptide(L)'
;MKRALLAGAVVVAACSSASIRGGSAQGARRELSGTTLARYQERECVDSSRAPVARSATVVLTKQKDGRLLLAETAPARDTVVAEQHFSEGGEDVYQVVLEPSSGSAVLSDFRIPQDRAREGRMTLSERWSERELPDGGFRATATGAAVSCRLVPEGADGGAP
;
A
#
# COMPACT_ATOMS: atom_id res chain seq x y z
N MET A 1 -20.77 50.52 33.26
CA MET A 1 -21.60 49.41 32.73
C MET A 1 -20.88 48.83 31.51
N LYS A 2 -20.29 47.63 31.61
CA LYS A 2 -20.69 46.39 30.88
C LYS A 2 -20.97 46.66 29.39
N ARG A 3 -20.23 46.11 28.42
CA ARG A 3 -20.16 44.66 28.08
C ARG A 3 -18.90 44.34 27.28
N ALA A 4 -18.20 43.27 27.68
CA ALA A 4 -17.13 42.64 26.90
C ALA A 4 -17.75 41.65 25.90
N LEU A 5 -17.31 41.71 24.64
CA LEU A 5 -17.62 40.73 23.59
C LEU A 5 -16.43 39.79 23.46
N LEU A 6 -16.57 38.57 24.00
CA LEU A 6 -15.68 37.45 23.74
C LEU A 6 -16.01 36.90 22.35
N ALA A 7 -15.17 37.21 21.36
CA ALA A 7 -15.17 36.54 20.07
C ALA A 7 -14.45 35.19 20.24
N GLY A 8 -15.24 34.12 20.35
CA GLY A 8 -14.74 32.74 20.33
C GLY A 8 -14.26 32.38 18.93
N ALA A 9 -12.95 32.26 18.75
CA ALA A 9 -12.35 31.65 17.57
C ALA A 9 -12.47 30.13 17.70
N VAL A 10 -13.46 29.55 17.04
CA VAL A 10 -13.52 28.10 16.81
C VAL A 10 -12.54 27.80 15.67
N VAL A 11 -11.33 27.35 16.02
CA VAL A 11 -10.39 26.79 15.05
C VAL A 11 -10.85 25.36 14.75
N VAL A 12 -11.63 25.20 13.69
CA VAL A 12 -11.97 23.89 13.14
C VAL A 12 -10.69 23.32 12.51
N ALA A 13 -9.98 22.48 13.26
CA ALA A 13 -8.94 21.61 12.70
C ALA A 13 -9.62 20.56 11.82
N ALA A 14 -9.90 20.91 10.56
CA ALA A 14 -10.27 19.96 9.54
C ALA A 14 -9.01 19.14 9.20
N CYS A 15 -8.75 18.09 9.99
CA CYS A 15 -7.85 17.01 9.57
C CYS A 15 -8.49 16.37 8.34
N SER A 16 -8.00 16.74 7.16
CA SER A 16 -8.49 16.24 5.88
C SER A 16 -8.23 14.73 5.78
N SER A 17 -9.19 13.92 6.21
CA SER A 17 -9.09 12.47 6.30
C SER A 17 -8.97 11.86 4.92
N ALA A 18 -7.81 11.29 4.60
CA ALA A 18 -7.66 10.40 3.46
C ALA A 18 -8.50 9.13 3.69
N SER A 19 -9.25 8.68 2.70
CA SER A 19 -9.92 7.37 2.72
C SER A 19 -9.03 6.30 2.11
N ILE A 20 -9.21 5.07 2.57
CA ILE A 20 -8.49 3.90 2.07
C ILE A 20 -9.51 2.80 1.81
N ARG A 21 -9.49 2.22 0.61
CA ARG A 21 -10.30 1.05 0.23
C ARG A 21 -9.40 -0.17 0.04
N GLY A 22 -9.89 -1.35 0.43
CA GLY A 22 -9.13 -2.60 0.36
C GLY A 22 -8.07 -2.75 1.46
N GLY A 23 -8.02 -1.83 2.42
CA GLY A 23 -7.01 -1.82 3.45
C GLY A 23 -7.18 -0.72 4.50
N SER A 24 -6.12 -0.48 5.25
CA SER A 24 -6.06 0.53 6.30
C SER A 24 -4.71 1.24 6.34
N ALA A 25 -4.65 2.40 6.99
CA ALA A 25 -3.40 3.07 7.36
C ALA A 25 -3.18 2.92 8.87
N GLN A 26 -1.93 2.66 9.24
CA GLN A 26 -1.49 2.62 10.62
C GLN A 26 -0.37 3.63 10.80
N GLY A 27 -0.25 4.19 12.01
CA GLY A 27 0.80 5.14 12.33
C GLY A 27 2.18 4.64 11.89
N ALA A 28 3.01 5.58 11.44
CA ALA A 28 4.31 5.29 10.83
C ALA A 28 5.12 4.18 11.54
N ARG A 29 5.58 3.21 10.74
CA ARG A 29 6.47 2.10 11.16
C ARG A 29 5.89 1.13 12.18
N ARG A 30 4.57 1.04 12.28
CA ARG A 30 3.93 -0.01 13.08
C ARG A 30 4.09 -1.36 12.39
N GLU A 31 4.66 -2.33 13.10
CA GLU A 31 4.72 -3.70 12.63
C GLU A 31 3.37 -4.40 12.79
N LEU A 32 3.01 -5.22 11.80
CA LEU A 32 1.84 -6.09 11.89
C LEU A 32 2.09 -7.20 12.91
N SER A 33 1.11 -7.47 13.77
CA SER A 33 1.13 -8.69 14.59
C SER A 33 1.01 -9.92 13.69
N GLY A 34 1.65 -11.03 14.04
CA GLY A 34 1.50 -12.31 13.33
C GLY A 34 2.83 -12.93 12.92
N THR A 35 2.77 -13.93 12.04
CA THR A 35 3.95 -14.59 11.50
C THR A 35 4.32 -13.95 10.16
N THR A 36 5.48 -13.30 10.11
CA THR A 36 6.05 -12.80 8.85
C THR A 36 6.37 -13.99 7.94
N LEU A 37 5.77 -14.00 6.75
CA LEU A 37 6.01 -15.02 5.74
C LEU A 37 7.10 -14.61 4.74
N ALA A 38 7.15 -13.32 4.42
CA ALA A 38 8.10 -12.78 3.46
C ALA A 38 8.29 -11.29 3.70
N ARG A 39 9.45 -10.78 3.30
CA ARG A 39 9.79 -9.36 3.35
C ARG A 39 10.51 -9.00 2.06
N TYR A 40 10.13 -7.87 1.48
CA TYR A 40 10.64 -7.39 0.21
C TYR A 40 11.07 -5.93 0.32
N GLN A 41 12.03 -5.56 -0.52
CA GLN A 41 12.45 -4.19 -0.76
C GLN A 41 11.96 -3.74 -2.13
N GLU A 42 11.35 -2.55 -2.21
CA GLU A 42 11.10 -1.89 -3.50
C GLU A 42 12.44 -1.52 -4.14
N ARG A 43 12.67 -2.02 -5.36
CA ARG A 43 13.86 -1.78 -6.17
C ARG A 43 13.47 -1.48 -7.61
N GLU A 44 14.41 -0.86 -8.34
CA GLU A 44 14.31 -0.62 -9.78
C GLU A 44 12.96 0.02 -10.19
N CYS A 45 12.51 0.99 -9.40
CA CYS A 45 11.27 1.69 -9.67
C CYS A 45 11.42 2.61 -10.88
N VAL A 46 10.48 2.53 -11.82
CA VAL A 46 10.42 3.37 -13.01
C VAL A 46 9.03 3.95 -13.20
N ASP A 47 8.96 5.14 -13.80
CA ASP A 47 7.69 5.76 -14.18
C ASP A 47 7.20 5.26 -15.56
N SER A 48 6.06 5.79 -16.00
CA SER A 48 5.48 5.49 -17.32
C SER A 48 6.40 5.80 -18.53
N SER A 49 7.40 6.66 -18.36
CA SER A 49 8.41 6.98 -19.38
C SER A 49 9.66 6.10 -19.29
N ARG A 50 9.69 5.15 -18.36
CA ARG A 50 10.83 4.32 -17.95
C ARG A 50 11.96 5.11 -17.28
N ALA A 51 11.69 6.32 -16.81
CA ALA A 51 12.65 7.08 -16.02
C ALA A 51 12.72 6.51 -14.60
N PRO A 52 13.93 6.39 -14.00
CA PRO A 52 14.07 5.93 -12.62
C PRO A 52 13.34 6.85 -11.64
N VAL A 53 12.63 6.24 -10.68
CA VAL A 53 11.93 6.96 -9.59
C VAL A 53 12.55 6.56 -8.27
N ALA A 54 12.96 7.57 -7.48
CA ALA A 54 13.47 7.34 -6.13
C ALA A 54 12.33 6.88 -5.21
N ARG A 55 12.32 5.58 -4.88
CA ARG A 55 11.44 4.99 -3.88
C ARG A 55 12.24 4.07 -2.98
N SER A 56 11.81 3.99 -1.73
CA SER A 56 12.38 3.10 -0.74
C SER A 56 11.26 2.72 0.22
N ALA A 57 10.69 1.55 0.00
CA ALA A 57 9.68 0.98 0.88
C ALA A 57 10.00 -0.49 1.15
N THR A 58 9.67 -0.92 2.36
CA THR A 58 9.67 -2.32 2.75
C THR A 58 8.24 -2.84 2.66
N VAL A 59 8.07 -3.97 1.98
CA VAL A 59 6.80 -4.68 1.87
C VAL A 59 6.88 -5.96 2.69
N VAL A 60 5.98 -6.15 3.64
CA VAL A 60 5.96 -7.29 4.55
C VAL A 60 4.65 -8.06 4.38
N LEU A 61 4.77 -9.35 4.07
CA LEU A 61 3.63 -10.26 4.05
C LEU A 61 3.55 -10.99 5.40
N THR A 62 2.41 -10.86 6.08
CA THR A 62 2.17 -11.42 7.40
C THR A 62 0.93 -12.31 7.42
N LYS A 63 1.05 -13.48 8.03
CA LYS A 63 -0.09 -14.35 8.37
C LYS A 63 -0.57 -14.03 9.79
N GLN A 64 -1.83 -13.62 9.90
CA GLN A 64 -2.50 -13.38 11.17
C GLN A 64 -2.84 -14.70 11.88
N LYS A 65 -3.12 -14.63 13.19
CA LYS A 65 -3.52 -15.81 13.99
C LYS A 65 -4.80 -16.47 13.49
N ASP A 66 -5.71 -15.68 12.93
CA ASP A 66 -6.97 -16.15 12.31
C ASP A 66 -6.77 -16.73 10.90
N GLY A 67 -5.52 -16.80 10.41
CA GLY A 67 -5.17 -17.33 9.11
C GLY A 67 -5.19 -16.32 7.97
N ARG A 68 -5.69 -15.10 8.18
CA ARG A 68 -5.71 -14.06 7.15
C ARG A 68 -4.30 -13.65 6.73
N LEU A 69 -4.13 -13.35 5.45
CA LEU A 69 -2.90 -12.79 4.90
C LEU A 69 -3.06 -11.27 4.76
N LEU A 70 -2.12 -10.52 5.32
CA LEU A 70 -2.05 -9.07 5.21
C LEU A 70 -0.71 -8.67 4.60
N LEU A 71 -0.72 -7.62 3.78
CA LEU A 71 0.50 -7.05 3.20
C LEU A 71 0.66 -5.61 3.66
N ALA A 72 1.78 -5.30 4.31
CA ALA A 72 2.10 -3.95 4.77
C ALA A 72 3.21 -3.32 3.92
N GLU A 73 2.96 -2.13 3.39
CA GLU A 73 3.94 -1.27 2.74
C GLU A 73 4.34 -0.16 3.72
N THR A 74 5.63 -0.08 4.07
CA THR A 74 6.18 0.95 4.95
C THR A 74 7.24 1.75 4.19
N ALA A 75 7.13 3.08 4.13
CA ALA A 75 8.21 3.93 3.64
C ALA A 75 8.54 5.07 4.61
N PRO A 76 9.71 5.73 4.45
CA PRO A 76 10.06 6.90 5.24
C PRO A 76 8.99 7.99 5.15
N ALA A 77 8.70 8.62 6.28
CA ALA A 77 7.83 9.80 6.39
C ALA A 77 6.36 9.63 5.93
N ARG A 78 5.87 8.38 5.81
CA ARG A 78 4.43 8.10 5.63
C ARG A 78 3.93 7.03 6.60
N ASP A 79 2.62 6.99 6.77
CA ASP A 79 1.94 5.91 7.47
C ASP A 79 2.15 4.56 6.77
N THR A 80 2.12 3.50 7.56
CA THR A 80 2.17 2.13 7.03
C THR A 80 0.81 1.83 6.41
N VAL A 81 0.81 1.49 5.12
CA VAL A 81 -0.40 1.08 4.41
C VAL A 81 -0.51 -0.44 4.48
N VAL A 82 -1.67 -0.93 4.89
CA VAL A 82 -1.94 -2.35 5.06
C VAL A 82 -3.01 -2.75 4.06
N ALA A 83 -2.65 -3.54 3.07
CA ALA A 83 -3.59 -4.18 2.16
C ALA A 83 -4.19 -5.42 2.84
N GLU A 84 -5.49 -5.40 3.03
CA GLU A 84 -6.27 -6.46 3.67
C GLU A 84 -6.99 -7.31 2.62
N GLN A 85 -7.38 -6.67 1.52
CA GLN A 85 -7.93 -7.35 0.38
C GLN A 85 -6.85 -8.06 -0.42
N HIS A 86 -7.08 -9.35 -0.69
CA HIS A 86 -6.23 -10.13 -1.58
C HIS A 86 -7.00 -11.23 -2.31
N PHE A 87 -6.44 -11.69 -3.41
CA PHE A 87 -6.91 -12.84 -4.17
C PHE A 87 -5.74 -13.50 -4.89
N SER A 88 -5.86 -14.79 -5.23
CA SER A 88 -4.84 -15.47 -6.03
C SER A 88 -5.13 -15.38 -7.52
N GLU A 89 -4.12 -15.10 -8.32
CA GLU A 89 -4.19 -15.03 -9.79
C GLU A 89 -2.88 -15.53 -10.38
N GLY A 90 -2.93 -16.53 -11.28
CA GLY A 90 -1.76 -16.91 -12.08
C GLY A 90 -0.52 -17.36 -11.31
N GLY A 91 -0.68 -17.95 -10.11
CA GLY A 91 0.43 -18.35 -9.24
C GLY A 91 0.99 -17.22 -8.36
N GLU A 92 0.26 -16.12 -8.27
CA GLU A 92 0.58 -14.96 -7.45
C GLU A 92 -0.57 -14.67 -6.48
N ASP A 93 -0.23 -14.09 -5.34
CA ASP A 93 -1.20 -13.43 -4.46
C ASP A 93 -1.16 -11.94 -4.74
N VAL A 94 -2.32 -11.42 -5.15
CA VAL A 94 -2.51 -10.04 -5.54
C VAL A 94 -3.17 -9.30 -4.38
N TYR A 95 -2.56 -8.20 -3.96
CA TYR A 95 -3.04 -7.31 -2.92
C TYR A 95 -3.32 -5.95 -3.54
N GLN A 96 -4.51 -5.41 -3.30
CA GLN A 96 -4.93 -4.13 -3.89
C GLN A 96 -5.42 -3.18 -2.80
N VAL A 97 -4.94 -1.95 -2.87
CA VAL A 97 -5.39 -0.87 -1.99
C VAL A 97 -5.58 0.39 -2.82
N VAL A 98 -6.64 1.14 -2.54
CA VAL A 98 -6.86 2.47 -3.15
C VAL A 98 -6.68 3.51 -2.07
N LEU A 99 -5.74 4.41 -2.28
CA LEU A 99 -5.49 5.58 -1.45
C LEU A 99 -6.23 6.77 -2.07
N GLU A 100 -7.16 7.35 -1.32
CA GLU A 100 -7.97 8.49 -1.74
C GLU A 100 -7.59 9.68 -0.85
N PRO A 101 -6.52 10.41 -1.21
CA PRO A 101 -6.11 11.57 -0.43
C PRO A 101 -7.20 12.64 -0.49
N SER A 102 -7.31 13.44 0.56
CA SER A 102 -8.25 14.56 0.63
C SER A 102 -8.00 15.65 -0.41
N SER A 103 -6.81 15.68 -1.00
CA SER A 103 -6.46 16.48 -2.16
C SER A 103 -5.60 15.64 -3.11
N GLY A 104 -5.85 15.75 -4.41
CA GLY A 104 -5.15 14.98 -5.44
C GLY A 104 -5.97 13.83 -6.02
N SER A 105 -5.34 13.06 -6.89
CA SER A 105 -5.94 11.88 -7.52
C SER A 105 -5.83 10.67 -6.62
N ALA A 106 -6.86 9.82 -6.66
CA ALA A 106 -6.80 8.51 -6.03
C ALA A 106 -5.73 7.63 -6.71
N VAL A 107 -5.04 6.82 -5.92
CA VAL A 107 -3.95 5.95 -6.39
C VAL A 107 -4.26 4.51 -5.99
N LEU A 108 -4.27 3.62 -6.97
CA LEU A 108 -4.27 2.17 -6.77
C LEU A 108 -2.83 1.70 -6.57
N SER A 109 -2.55 1.02 -5.45
CA SER A 109 -1.38 0.17 -5.30
C SER A 109 -1.77 -1.28 -5.56
N ASP A 110 -1.14 -1.91 -6.54
CA ASP A 110 -1.30 -3.32 -6.90
C ASP A 110 0.02 -4.05 -6.61
N PHE A 111 0.03 -4.90 -5.59
CA PHE A 111 1.16 -5.74 -5.23
C PHE A 111 0.90 -7.16 -5.68
N ARG A 112 1.90 -7.78 -6.29
CA ARG A 112 1.81 -9.16 -6.78
C ARG A 112 2.99 -9.94 -6.25
N ILE A 113 2.67 -10.85 -5.35
CA ILE A 113 3.65 -11.64 -4.60
C ILE A 113 3.58 -13.07 -5.13
N PRO A 114 4.66 -13.62 -5.72
CA PRO A 114 4.65 -15.00 -6.18
C PRO A 114 4.37 -15.96 -5.01
N GLN A 115 3.66 -17.05 -5.25
CA GLN A 115 3.41 -18.05 -4.20
C GLN A 115 4.71 -18.66 -3.65
N ASP A 116 5.71 -18.82 -4.51
CA ASP A 116 7.10 -19.03 -4.09
C ASP A 116 7.69 -17.69 -3.63
N ARG A 117 7.65 -17.47 -2.30
CA ARG A 117 8.02 -16.21 -1.67
C ARG A 117 9.50 -15.85 -1.81
N ALA A 118 10.36 -16.79 -2.19
CA ALA A 118 11.76 -16.53 -2.47
C ALA A 118 11.98 -15.86 -3.84
N ARG A 119 10.95 -15.79 -4.68
CA ARG A 119 11.00 -15.11 -5.97
C ARG A 119 10.59 -13.66 -5.85
N GLU A 120 11.04 -12.87 -6.82
CA GLU A 120 10.66 -11.47 -6.93
C GLU A 120 9.18 -11.29 -7.21
N GLY A 121 8.60 -10.31 -6.52
CA GLY A 121 7.28 -9.79 -6.84
C GLY A 121 7.35 -8.52 -7.66
N ARG A 122 6.19 -7.92 -7.87
CA ARG A 122 6.08 -6.59 -8.48
C ARG A 122 5.07 -5.73 -7.73
N MET A 123 5.29 -4.44 -7.81
CA MET A 123 4.37 -3.41 -7.31
C MET A 123 4.10 -2.42 -8.42
N THR A 124 2.84 -2.06 -8.61
CA THR A 124 2.43 -1.04 -9.56
C THR A 124 1.59 0.00 -8.85
N LEU A 125 1.87 1.27 -9.10
CA LEU A 125 0.98 2.37 -8.78
C LEU A 125 0.25 2.83 -10.03
N SER A 126 -1.04 3.09 -9.91
CA SER A 126 -1.87 3.56 -11.02
C SER A 126 -2.84 4.63 -10.57
N GLU A 127 -2.96 5.69 -11.37
CA GLU A 127 -3.99 6.73 -11.22
C GLU A 127 -5.25 6.42 -12.03
N ARG A 128 -5.24 5.36 -12.86
CA ARG A 128 -6.34 5.00 -13.75
C ARG A 128 -6.52 3.49 -13.82
N TRP A 129 -7.67 3.00 -13.36
CA TRP A 129 -8.01 1.58 -13.39
C TRP A 129 -9.47 1.38 -13.74
N SER A 130 -9.80 0.18 -14.21
CA SER A 130 -11.16 -0.33 -14.20
C SER A 130 -11.38 -1.17 -12.96
N GLU A 131 -12.55 -1.04 -12.33
CA GLU A 131 -12.88 -1.76 -11.11
C GLU A 131 -14.10 -2.67 -11.32
N ARG A 132 -14.08 -3.84 -10.69
CA ARG A 132 -15.22 -4.73 -10.58
C ARG A 132 -15.44 -5.09 -9.12
N GLU A 133 -16.63 -4.84 -8.60
CA GLU A 133 -17.02 -5.27 -7.26
C GLU A 133 -17.06 -6.80 -7.16
N LEU A 134 -16.67 -7.32 -6.01
CA LEU A 134 -16.69 -8.73 -5.67
C LEU A 134 -17.87 -9.03 -4.73
N PRO A 135 -18.40 -10.27 -4.73
CA PRO A 135 -19.58 -10.63 -3.92
C PRO A 135 -19.42 -10.45 -2.41
N ASP A 136 -18.19 -10.39 -1.91
CA ASP A 136 -17.84 -10.20 -0.51
C ASP A 136 -17.73 -8.72 -0.09
N GLY A 137 -18.08 -7.80 -1.00
CA GLY A 137 -17.95 -6.35 -0.80
C GLY A 137 -16.53 -5.81 -1.05
N GLY A 138 -15.61 -6.66 -1.52
CA GLY A 138 -14.31 -6.24 -2.04
C GLY A 138 -14.40 -5.70 -3.47
N PHE A 139 -13.25 -5.32 -4.04
CA PHE A 139 -13.10 -5.01 -5.46
C PHE A 139 -11.96 -5.77 -6.13
N ARG A 140 -11.97 -5.81 -7.45
CA ARG A 140 -10.81 -6.17 -8.26
C ARG A 140 -10.56 -5.05 -9.24
N ALA A 141 -9.43 -4.38 -9.08
CA ALA A 141 -8.98 -3.35 -9.98
C ALA A 141 -8.06 -3.93 -11.05
N THR A 142 -8.07 -3.34 -12.23
CA THR A 142 -7.09 -3.61 -13.29
C THR A 142 -6.55 -2.27 -13.74
N ALA A 143 -5.26 -2.05 -13.50
CA ALA A 143 -4.58 -0.83 -13.93
C ALA A 143 -4.67 -0.72 -15.46
N THR A 144 -5.12 0.45 -15.92
CA THR A 144 -5.17 0.78 -17.36
C THR A 144 -3.93 1.56 -17.81
N GLY A 145 -3.13 2.02 -16.85
CA GLY A 145 -1.80 2.57 -17.06
C GLY A 145 -1.03 2.62 -15.74
N ALA A 146 0.22 2.17 -15.73
CA ALA A 146 1.10 2.28 -14.58
C ALA A 146 1.67 3.70 -14.51
N ALA A 147 1.48 4.37 -13.37
CA ALA A 147 2.21 5.60 -13.06
C ALA A 147 3.64 5.28 -12.61
N VAL A 148 3.80 4.24 -11.78
CA VAL A 148 5.09 3.71 -11.33
C VAL A 148 5.03 2.19 -11.30
N SER A 149 6.12 1.53 -11.68
CA SER A 149 6.32 0.09 -11.51
C SER A 149 7.64 -0.17 -10.80
N CYS A 150 7.62 -1.04 -9.80
CA CYS A 150 8.78 -1.45 -9.01
C CYS A 150 8.92 -2.97 -9.00
N ARG A 151 10.16 -3.46 -8.91
CA ARG A 151 10.44 -4.84 -8.50
C ARG A 151 10.36 -4.93 -6.98
N LEU A 152 9.81 -6.03 -6.48
CA LEU A 152 9.84 -6.39 -5.07
C LEU A 152 10.88 -7.49 -4.89
N VAL A 153 12.06 -7.11 -4.39
CA VAL A 153 13.19 -8.04 -4.21
C VAL A 153 13.12 -8.62 -2.80
N PRO A 154 13.07 -9.95 -2.62
CA PRO A 154 13.03 -10.55 -1.29
C PRO A 154 14.26 -10.18 -0.47
N GLU A 155 14.07 -9.83 0.80
CA GLU A 155 15.19 -9.65 1.73
C GLU A 155 15.88 -11.00 1.97
N GLY A 156 17.22 -11.00 1.89
CA GLY A 156 18.03 -12.21 2.00
C GLY A 156 18.25 -12.98 0.68
N ALA A 157 17.66 -12.51 -0.44
CA ALA A 157 17.98 -13.02 -1.77
C ALA A 157 19.36 -12.54 -2.27
N ASP A 158 19.93 -11.51 -1.63
CA ASP A 158 21.34 -11.12 -1.78
C ASP A 158 22.21 -12.20 -1.13
N GLY A 159 22.31 -13.34 -1.81
CA GLY A 159 23.31 -14.37 -1.53
C GLY A 159 24.71 -13.77 -1.72
N GLY A 160 25.19 -13.10 -0.68
CA GLY A 160 26.62 -13.09 -0.38
C GLY A 160 27.04 -14.54 -0.22
N ALA A 161 27.41 -15.18 -1.33
CA ALA A 161 28.23 -16.36 -1.28
C ALA A 161 29.50 -15.99 -0.48
N PRO A 162 29.88 -16.77 0.55
CA PRO A 162 31.20 -16.63 1.14
C PRO A 162 32.31 -16.88 0.11
#